data_AF-A0A7D5ZQZ3-F1
#
_entry.id   AF-A0A7D5ZQZ3-F1
#
_cell.length_a   1.000
_cell.length_b   1.000
_cell.length_c   1.000
_cell.angle_alpha   90.00
_cell.angle_beta   90.00
_cell.angle_gamma   90.00
#
_symmetry.space_group_name_H-M   'P 1'
#
loop_
_entity.id
_entity.type
_entity.pdbx_description
1 polymer ?
#
loop_
_entity_poly.entity_id
_entity_poly.type
_entity_poly.pdbx_seq_one_letter_code
_entity_poly.pdbx_strand_id
1 'polypeptide(L)'
;MDVFRSFADAYTSGLQMVLDEGSDIPSVRDPLSKASDFGRNDRPYRELIAHRSTIENPTSCLAVTPHLPVNLSYCFGLLAWSLDGRNDVETPAYYRRGAHEYSDDQHTLSGAFGHRLITANGNQLEEVVGRIERDPAHRRAFALVLEPQDNFRQSREYPCAVGVHLFLRDGALVWLTVMRAQQALTVLPYDAFLFMGMQQYAAGLLGVPAGRYIHQAGTFHFYENETALAQKIVDDPALPAALPAFPTTPEGAREAARELVDLESRLREAAQAQDTATVDKIAATPAVTDFADVARACLATHAYRKLGDTTSLVTSRAAEPAVAELISAI
;
A
#
# COMPACT_ATOMS: atom_id res chain seq x y z
N MET A 1 -1.85 12.60 21.09
CA MET A 1 -1.26 12.05 19.85
C MET A 1 -1.50 10.57 19.94
N ASP A 2 -2.35 10.05 19.07
CA ASP A 2 -2.84 8.69 19.22
C ASP A 2 -1.82 7.73 18.62
N VAL A 3 -1.34 6.86 19.48
CA VAL A 3 -0.35 5.83 19.19
C VAL A 3 -1.08 4.50 19.30
N PHE A 4 -1.12 3.78 18.19
CA PHE A 4 -1.84 2.53 18.03
C PHE A 4 -0.86 1.38 17.90
N ARG A 5 -1.23 0.21 18.43
CA ARG A 5 -0.38 -0.98 18.33
C ARG A 5 -0.33 -1.53 16.91
N SER A 6 -1.46 -1.46 16.20
CA SER A 6 -1.64 -1.99 14.85
C SER A 6 -2.23 -0.97 13.88
N PHE A 7 -2.17 -1.25 12.59
CA PHE A 7 -2.91 -0.52 11.57
C PHE A 7 -4.43 -0.65 11.73
N ALA A 8 -4.93 -1.82 12.11
CA ALA A 8 -6.37 -2.05 12.26
C ALA A 8 -6.99 -1.14 13.34
N ASP A 9 -6.28 -0.95 14.47
CA ASP A 9 -6.70 -0.03 15.53
C ASP A 9 -6.72 1.42 15.02
N ALA A 10 -5.66 1.84 14.32
CA ALA A 10 -5.55 3.19 13.76
C ALA A 10 -6.61 3.47 12.69
N TYR A 11 -6.91 2.48 11.85
CA TYR A 11 -7.93 2.53 10.81
C TYR A 11 -9.33 2.69 11.41
N THR A 12 -9.70 1.82 12.36
CA THR A 12 -11.01 1.88 13.02
C THR A 12 -11.18 3.19 13.78
N SER A 13 -10.16 3.62 14.53
CA SER A 13 -10.18 4.90 15.24
C SER A 13 -10.29 6.08 14.28
N GLY A 14 -9.58 6.05 13.14
CA GLY A 14 -9.64 7.11 12.14
C GLY A 14 -11.05 7.25 11.53
N LEU A 15 -11.72 6.13 11.24
CA LEU A 15 -13.10 6.14 10.76
C LEU A 15 -14.08 6.70 11.80
N GLN A 16 -13.94 6.29 13.05
CA GLN A 16 -14.75 6.81 14.17
C GLN A 16 -14.59 8.34 14.28
N MET A 17 -13.36 8.85 14.20
CA MET A 17 -13.12 10.30 14.27
C MET A 17 -13.81 11.06 13.12
N VAL A 18 -13.81 10.52 11.89
CA VAL A 18 -14.53 11.19 10.77
C VAL A 18 -16.04 11.14 10.98
N LEU A 19 -16.59 10.06 11.55
CA LEU A 19 -18.01 9.96 11.87
C LEU A 19 -18.43 10.97 12.94
N ASP A 20 -17.64 11.10 14.01
CA ASP A 20 -17.97 11.91 15.18
C ASP A 20 -17.67 13.39 14.98
N GLU A 21 -16.53 13.70 14.36
CA GLU A 21 -15.96 15.05 14.31
C GLU A 21 -15.84 15.59 12.86
N GLY A 22 -16.05 14.75 11.85
CA GLY A 22 -15.90 15.13 10.45
C GLY A 22 -16.95 16.13 9.99
N SER A 23 -16.49 17.15 9.25
CA SER A 23 -17.34 18.17 8.63
C SER A 23 -17.91 17.68 7.30
N ASP A 24 -19.17 18.02 7.02
CA ASP A 24 -19.80 17.73 5.73
C ASP A 24 -19.32 18.73 4.66
N ILE A 25 -18.77 18.20 3.57
CA ILE A 25 -18.21 19.00 2.48
C ILE A 25 -18.98 18.74 1.18
N PRO A 26 -19.37 19.80 0.44
CA PRO A 26 -19.96 19.65 -0.88
C PRO A 26 -19.00 18.98 -1.87
N SER A 27 -19.58 18.38 -2.90
CA SER A 27 -18.83 17.68 -3.93
C SER A 27 -17.81 18.56 -4.65
N VAL A 28 -16.65 17.95 -4.92
CA VAL A 28 -15.69 18.47 -5.89
C VAL A 28 -16.35 18.50 -7.27
N ARG A 29 -16.16 19.59 -8.02
CA ARG A 29 -16.75 19.78 -9.37
C ARG A 29 -15.76 19.60 -10.52
N ASP A 30 -14.49 19.39 -10.21
CA ASP A 30 -13.43 19.19 -11.21
C ASP A 30 -13.68 17.89 -12.00
N PRO A 31 -13.86 17.93 -13.33
CA PRO A 31 -14.15 16.76 -14.14
C PRO A 31 -12.97 15.78 -14.31
N LEU A 32 -11.76 16.15 -13.86
CA LEU A 32 -10.61 15.25 -13.83
C LEU A 32 -10.40 14.59 -12.47
N SER A 33 -11.13 15.00 -11.45
CA SER A 33 -10.98 14.43 -10.11
C SER A 33 -11.82 13.17 -9.93
N LYS A 34 -11.24 12.12 -9.32
CA LYS A 34 -12.04 10.97 -8.86
C LYS A 34 -13.09 11.40 -7.83
N ALA A 35 -12.89 12.50 -7.11
CA ALA A 35 -13.86 13.04 -6.16
C ALA A 35 -15.16 13.54 -6.80
N SER A 36 -15.20 13.75 -8.12
CA SER A 36 -16.43 14.01 -8.87
C SER A 36 -16.86 12.81 -9.73
N ASP A 37 -16.22 11.66 -9.52
CA ASP A 37 -16.18 10.53 -10.45
C ASP A 37 -15.89 10.98 -11.89
N PHE A 38 -14.86 11.81 -12.05
CA PHE A 38 -14.46 12.40 -13.33
C PHE A 38 -15.62 13.18 -14.00
N GLY A 39 -16.32 13.99 -13.20
CA GLY A 39 -17.40 14.88 -13.62
C GLY A 39 -18.76 14.21 -13.79
N ARG A 40 -18.90 12.93 -13.44
CA ARG A 40 -20.12 12.15 -13.68
C ARG A 40 -21.11 12.20 -12.52
N ASN A 41 -20.65 12.43 -11.31
CA ASN A 41 -21.47 12.24 -10.11
C ASN A 41 -21.29 13.38 -9.10
N ASP A 42 -22.39 13.69 -8.40
CA ASP A 42 -22.37 14.45 -7.16
C ASP A 42 -21.92 13.51 -6.03
N ARG A 43 -20.84 13.86 -5.33
CA ARG A 43 -20.15 13.03 -4.33
C ARG A 43 -19.72 13.88 -3.12
N PRO A 44 -20.68 14.29 -2.27
CA PRO A 44 -20.36 14.93 -1.01
C PRO A 44 -19.59 13.95 -0.11
N TYR A 45 -18.80 14.49 0.81
CA TYR A 45 -17.92 13.69 1.66
C TYR A 45 -17.78 14.31 3.04
N ARG A 46 -17.40 13.49 4.02
CA ARG A 46 -17.09 13.94 5.38
C ARG A 46 -15.58 13.95 5.55
N GLU A 47 -15.02 15.01 6.12
CA GLU A 47 -13.57 15.13 6.30
C GLU A 47 -13.12 15.63 7.67
N LEU A 48 -11.92 15.19 8.03
CA LEU A 48 -11.07 15.81 9.03
C LEU A 48 -9.90 16.50 8.34
N ILE A 49 -9.55 17.69 8.83
CA ILE A 49 -8.33 18.40 8.42
C ILE A 49 -7.18 18.05 9.34
N ALA A 50 -6.00 17.83 8.76
CA ALA A 50 -4.75 17.56 9.47
C ALA A 50 -4.81 16.31 10.38
N HIS A 51 -5.39 15.22 9.88
CA HIS A 51 -5.38 13.94 10.58
C HIS A 51 -3.95 13.41 10.73
N ARG A 52 -3.69 12.78 11.87
CA ARG A 52 -2.45 12.08 12.15
C ARG A 52 -2.69 10.86 13.01
N SER A 53 -2.08 9.73 12.63
CA SER A 53 -2.00 8.52 13.43
C SER A 53 -0.55 8.00 13.47
N THR A 54 -0.22 7.28 14.54
CA THR A 54 1.07 6.60 14.68
C THR A 54 0.82 5.12 14.96
N ILE A 55 1.46 4.24 14.18
CA ILE A 55 1.41 2.79 14.34
C ILE A 55 2.76 2.30 14.87
N GLU A 56 2.74 1.54 15.96
CA GLU A 56 3.95 1.04 16.61
C GLU A 56 4.58 -0.15 15.90
N ASN A 57 3.76 -1.09 15.41
CA ASN A 57 4.23 -2.28 14.73
C ASN A 57 3.89 -2.24 13.22
N PRO A 58 4.86 -1.92 12.34
CA PRO A 58 4.61 -1.85 10.89
C PRO A 58 4.39 -3.22 10.23
N THR A 59 4.65 -4.35 10.93
CA THR A 59 4.29 -5.67 10.38
C THR A 59 2.79 -5.93 10.47
N SER A 60 2.10 -5.31 11.43
CA SER A 60 0.65 -5.36 11.61
C SER A 60 -0.04 -4.34 10.67
N CYS A 61 0.15 -4.57 9.37
CA CYS A 61 -0.18 -3.65 8.28
C CYS A 61 -1.54 -3.92 7.61
N LEU A 62 -2.33 -4.85 8.14
CA LEU A 62 -3.63 -5.23 7.61
C LEU A 62 -4.75 -4.96 8.62
N ALA A 63 -5.86 -4.45 8.10
CA ALA A 63 -7.12 -4.31 8.81
C ALA A 63 -8.14 -5.28 8.22
N VAL A 64 -8.41 -6.38 8.94
CA VAL A 64 -9.24 -7.48 8.45
C VAL A 64 -10.66 -7.30 8.94
N THR A 65 -11.60 -7.12 8.00
CA THR A 65 -13.02 -6.98 8.30
C THR A 65 -13.87 -7.64 7.21
N PRO A 66 -14.97 -8.33 7.56
CA PRO A 66 -15.88 -8.89 6.57
C PRO A 66 -16.69 -7.81 5.83
N HIS A 67 -16.80 -6.60 6.38
CA HIS A 67 -17.62 -5.52 5.80
C HIS A 67 -16.96 -4.88 4.58
N LEU A 68 -15.62 -4.84 4.57
CA LEU A 68 -14.81 -4.33 3.48
C LEU A 68 -13.54 -5.19 3.33
N PRO A 69 -13.64 -6.36 2.67
CA PRO A 69 -12.51 -7.27 2.53
C PRO A 69 -11.34 -6.61 1.79
N VAL A 70 -10.15 -6.65 2.40
CA VAL A 70 -8.91 -6.18 1.76
C VAL A 70 -8.50 -7.14 0.65
N ASN A 71 -8.16 -6.61 -0.52
CA ASN A 71 -7.60 -7.41 -1.60
C ASN A 71 -6.09 -7.62 -1.36
N LEU A 72 -5.73 -8.71 -0.67
CA LEU A 72 -4.34 -9.01 -0.32
C LEU A 72 -3.44 -9.22 -1.56
N SER A 73 -3.98 -9.78 -2.65
CA SER A 73 -3.23 -9.93 -3.90
C SER A 73 -2.85 -8.58 -4.51
N TYR A 74 -3.76 -7.60 -4.42
CA TYR A 74 -3.49 -6.23 -4.85
C TYR A 74 -2.48 -5.53 -3.93
N CYS A 75 -2.51 -5.78 -2.62
CA CYS A 75 -1.50 -5.26 -1.69
C CYS A 75 -0.08 -5.69 -2.08
N PHE A 76 0.14 -6.99 -2.30
CA PHE A 76 1.46 -7.49 -2.75
C PHE A 76 1.82 -6.99 -4.15
N GLY A 77 0.86 -6.98 -5.09
CA GLY A 77 1.05 -6.45 -6.43
C GLY A 77 1.49 -4.99 -6.45
N LEU A 78 0.84 -4.13 -5.66
CA LEU A 78 1.19 -2.72 -5.50
C LEU A 78 2.57 -2.53 -4.88
N LEU A 79 2.92 -3.32 -3.86
CA LEU A 79 4.23 -3.23 -3.23
C LEU A 79 5.34 -3.65 -4.19
N ALA A 80 5.15 -4.76 -4.92
CA ALA A 80 6.08 -5.22 -5.95
C ALA A 80 6.26 -4.18 -7.05
N TRP A 81 5.15 -3.67 -7.61
CA TRP A 81 5.14 -2.62 -8.62
C TRP A 81 5.86 -1.35 -8.14
N SER A 82 5.68 -0.99 -6.87
CA SER A 82 6.30 0.19 -6.30
C SER A 82 7.79 0.00 -6.02
N LEU A 83 8.22 -1.16 -5.52
CA LEU A 83 9.64 -1.47 -5.26
C LEU A 83 10.44 -1.64 -6.56
N ASP A 84 9.80 -2.07 -7.63
CA ASP A 84 10.39 -2.12 -8.98
C ASP A 84 10.40 -0.75 -9.68
N GLY A 85 9.79 0.27 -9.06
CA GLY A 85 9.77 1.64 -9.59
C GLY A 85 9.03 1.77 -10.92
N ARG A 86 8.03 0.92 -11.16
CA ARG A 86 7.23 0.92 -12.38
C ARG A 86 6.13 1.96 -12.36
N ASN A 87 5.65 2.30 -13.55
CA ASN A 87 4.52 3.19 -13.76
C ASN A 87 3.52 2.67 -14.81
N ASP A 88 3.62 1.41 -15.25
CA ASP A 88 2.64 0.83 -16.17
C ASP A 88 1.27 0.64 -15.47
N VAL A 89 0.18 0.93 -16.17
CA VAL A 89 -1.18 0.75 -15.64
C VAL A 89 -1.63 -0.71 -15.66
N GLU A 90 -1.03 -1.54 -16.53
CA GLU A 90 -1.43 -2.93 -16.73
C GLU A 90 -1.27 -3.77 -15.47
N THR A 91 -0.20 -3.54 -14.71
CA THR A 91 0.04 -4.22 -13.44
C THR A 91 -1.05 -3.97 -12.40
N PRO A 92 -1.33 -2.73 -11.95
CA PRO A 92 -2.41 -2.51 -11.00
C PRO A 92 -3.77 -2.90 -11.59
N ALA A 93 -3.97 -2.77 -12.91
CA ALA A 93 -5.22 -3.16 -13.57
C ALA A 93 -5.48 -4.67 -13.54
N TYR A 94 -4.43 -5.52 -13.51
CA TYR A 94 -4.56 -6.96 -13.37
C TYR A 94 -5.31 -7.36 -12.09
N TYR A 95 -5.01 -6.68 -10.98
CA TYR A 95 -5.66 -6.90 -9.69
C TYR A 95 -6.96 -6.10 -9.54
N ARG A 96 -6.98 -4.87 -10.05
CA ARG A 96 -8.10 -3.93 -9.94
C ARG A 96 -8.30 -3.17 -11.24
N ARG A 97 -9.22 -3.66 -12.08
CA ARG A 97 -9.55 -3.08 -13.40
C ARG A 97 -9.79 -1.55 -13.40
N GLY A 98 -10.28 -1.00 -12.29
CA GLY A 98 -10.47 0.45 -12.10
C GLY A 98 -9.19 1.29 -12.16
N ALA A 99 -7.99 0.69 -12.13
CA ALA A 99 -6.73 1.42 -12.31
C ALA A 99 -6.67 2.19 -13.64
N HIS A 100 -7.26 1.65 -14.72
CA HIS A 100 -7.33 2.32 -16.03
C HIS A 100 -8.10 3.65 -16.00
N GLU A 101 -8.98 3.87 -15.01
CA GLU A 101 -9.71 5.13 -14.91
C GLU A 101 -8.80 6.33 -14.62
N TYR A 102 -7.65 6.09 -13.97
CA TYR A 102 -6.70 7.11 -13.55
C TYR A 102 -5.63 7.38 -14.62
N SER A 103 -5.43 6.48 -15.57
CA SER A 103 -4.43 6.64 -16.63
C SER A 103 -4.97 7.52 -17.76
N ASP A 104 -4.30 8.64 -18.03
CA ASP A 104 -4.68 9.55 -19.11
C ASP A 104 -4.41 8.93 -20.50
N ASP A 105 -3.34 8.16 -20.64
CA ASP A 105 -2.89 7.54 -21.89
C ASP A 105 -3.24 6.05 -22.01
N GLN A 106 -3.88 5.47 -20.97
CA GLN A 106 -4.20 4.05 -20.84
C GLN A 106 -2.98 3.11 -20.80
N HIS A 107 -1.78 3.66 -20.60
CA HIS A 107 -0.53 2.92 -20.54
C HIS A 107 0.23 3.17 -19.24
N THR A 108 0.24 4.40 -18.75
CA THR A 108 1.03 4.82 -17.60
C THR A 108 0.20 5.52 -16.53
N LEU A 109 0.69 5.41 -15.30
CA LEU A 109 0.26 6.14 -14.12
C LEU A 109 1.34 7.17 -13.77
N SER A 110 1.08 8.43 -14.14
CA SER A 110 1.97 9.56 -13.86
C SER A 110 2.22 9.80 -12.36
N GLY A 111 1.27 9.40 -11.51
CA GLY A 111 1.34 9.55 -10.06
C GLY A 111 1.89 8.34 -9.31
N ALA A 112 2.39 7.32 -10.02
CA ALA A 112 2.95 6.10 -9.44
C ALA A 112 4.02 6.40 -8.37
N PHE A 113 3.75 6.05 -7.11
CA PHE A 113 4.61 6.41 -5.98
C PHE A 113 6.00 5.77 -6.09
N GLY A 114 6.05 4.47 -6.42
CA GLY A 114 7.30 3.76 -6.63
C GLY A 114 8.16 4.39 -7.72
N HIS A 115 7.56 4.68 -8.88
CA HIS A 115 8.26 5.39 -9.96
C HIS A 115 8.86 6.71 -9.47
N ARG A 116 8.08 7.56 -8.80
CA ARG A 116 8.55 8.85 -8.28
C ARG A 116 9.67 8.69 -7.24
N LEU A 117 9.59 7.67 -6.38
CA LEU A 117 10.58 7.42 -5.31
C LEU A 117 11.86 6.71 -5.78
N ILE A 118 11.80 5.88 -6.83
CA ILE A 118 12.89 4.97 -7.20
C ILE A 118 13.50 5.29 -8.57
N THR A 119 12.72 5.71 -9.57
CA THR A 119 13.20 5.76 -10.97
C THR A 119 13.02 7.10 -11.69
N ALA A 120 12.00 7.90 -11.38
CA ALA A 120 11.62 9.10 -12.13
C ALA A 120 12.71 10.19 -12.13
N ASN A 121 13.33 10.42 -10.97
CA ASN A 121 14.38 11.44 -10.77
C ASN A 121 15.65 10.83 -10.15
N GLY A 122 15.87 9.54 -10.40
CA GLY A 122 16.83 8.71 -9.67
C GLY A 122 16.23 8.10 -8.39
N ASN A 123 17.01 7.25 -7.72
CA ASN A 123 16.56 6.49 -6.56
C ASN A 123 16.58 7.35 -5.29
N GLN A 124 15.54 8.17 -5.10
CA GLN A 124 15.40 9.03 -3.92
C GLN A 124 15.40 8.21 -2.63
N LEU A 125 14.75 7.04 -2.62
CA LEU A 125 14.66 6.18 -1.44
C LEU A 125 16.04 5.72 -0.96
N GLU A 126 16.88 5.24 -1.89
CA GLU A 126 18.25 4.84 -1.57
C GLU A 126 19.11 6.02 -1.12
N GLU A 127 18.93 7.20 -1.73
CA GLU A 127 19.64 8.42 -1.32
C GLU A 127 19.26 8.88 0.09
N VAL A 128 17.97 8.86 0.46
CA VAL A 128 17.55 9.25 1.83
C VAL A 128 17.96 8.22 2.87
N VAL A 129 17.97 6.93 2.51
CA VAL A 129 18.52 5.86 3.33
C VAL A 129 20.02 6.07 3.55
N GLY A 130 20.80 6.29 2.49
CA GLY A 130 22.24 6.53 2.60
C GLY A 130 22.58 7.80 3.39
N ARG A 131 21.72 8.82 3.40
CA ARG A 131 21.89 9.99 4.28
C ARG A 131 21.82 9.62 5.75
N ILE A 132 20.90 8.73 6.12
CA ILE A 132 20.75 8.25 7.50
C ILE A 132 21.91 7.34 7.88
N GLU A 133 22.38 6.49 6.97
CA GLU A 133 23.56 5.64 7.20
C GLU A 133 24.80 6.48 7.52
N ARG A 134 25.02 7.58 6.77
CA ARG A 134 26.15 8.50 6.99
C ARG A 134 26.02 9.34 8.26
N ASP A 135 24.78 9.70 8.62
CA ASP A 135 24.46 10.54 9.79
C ASP A 135 23.13 10.08 10.41
N PRO A 136 23.16 9.21 11.45
CA PRO A 136 21.94 8.73 12.11
C PRO A 136 21.01 9.83 12.63
N ALA A 137 21.53 11.01 12.95
CA ALA A 137 20.76 12.14 13.46
C ALA A 137 20.17 13.01 12.34
N HIS A 138 20.29 12.60 11.06
CA HIS A 138 19.88 13.42 9.93
C HIS A 138 18.41 13.85 10.00
N ARG A 139 18.14 15.06 9.52
CA ARG A 139 16.80 15.68 9.45
C ARG A 139 16.39 16.08 8.03
N ARG A 140 17.14 15.62 7.02
CA ARG A 140 16.93 15.95 5.60
C ARG A 140 16.73 14.70 4.73
N ALA A 141 16.33 13.58 5.35
CA ALA A 141 16.06 12.32 4.68
C ALA A 141 14.60 12.29 4.21
N PHE A 142 14.25 13.22 3.31
CA PHE A 142 12.91 13.38 2.76
C PHE A 142 12.93 13.09 1.25
N ALA A 143 12.04 12.22 0.78
CA ALA A 143 11.85 11.88 -0.63
C ALA A 143 10.46 12.36 -1.09
N LEU A 144 10.41 13.02 -2.25
CA LEU A 144 9.19 13.62 -2.79
C LEU A 144 8.45 12.63 -3.68
N VAL A 145 7.11 12.69 -3.62
CA VAL A 145 6.20 12.03 -4.55
C VAL A 145 5.42 13.05 -5.36
N LEU A 146 4.84 14.04 -4.69
CA LEU A 146 4.19 15.18 -5.33
C LEU A 146 5.25 16.19 -5.76
N GLU A 147 5.19 16.61 -7.02
CA GLU A 147 6.17 17.52 -7.61
C GLU A 147 5.49 18.80 -8.10
N PRO A 148 6.23 19.93 -8.24
CA PRO A 148 5.64 21.19 -8.67
C PRO A 148 4.88 21.09 -10.01
N GLN A 149 5.32 20.21 -10.91
CA GLN A 149 4.75 20.00 -12.24
C GLN A 149 3.31 19.47 -12.17
N ASP A 150 2.94 18.75 -11.10
CA ASP A 150 1.60 18.19 -10.94
C ASP A 150 0.55 19.31 -10.78
N ASN A 151 0.91 20.50 -10.29
CA ASN A 151 0.01 21.66 -10.24
C ASN A 151 -0.32 22.25 -11.62
N PHE A 152 0.51 21.99 -12.63
CA PHE A 152 0.32 22.52 -13.98
C PHE A 152 -0.24 21.46 -14.93
N ARG A 153 -0.33 20.20 -14.48
CA ARG A 153 -0.81 19.09 -15.29
C ARG A 153 -2.32 18.96 -15.17
N GLN A 154 -3.00 18.88 -16.32
CA GLN A 154 -4.38 18.40 -16.38
C GLN A 154 -4.35 16.88 -16.50
N SER A 155 -4.60 16.19 -15.40
CA SER A 155 -4.55 14.73 -15.34
C SER A 155 -5.66 14.18 -14.46
N ARG A 156 -6.14 12.99 -14.80
CA ARG A 156 -7.00 12.19 -13.91
C ARG A 156 -6.27 11.65 -12.69
N GLU A 157 -4.96 11.60 -12.77
CA GLU A 157 -4.09 11.15 -11.69
C GLU A 157 -3.32 12.33 -11.11
N TYR A 158 -3.59 12.58 -9.83
CA TYR A 158 -2.86 13.58 -9.07
C TYR A 158 -2.40 12.92 -7.77
N PRO A 159 -1.08 12.80 -7.51
CA PRO A 159 -0.56 12.07 -6.36
C PRO A 159 -1.19 12.54 -5.05
N CYS A 160 -1.75 11.61 -4.27
CA CYS A 160 -2.28 11.93 -2.96
C CYS A 160 -1.17 12.00 -1.89
N ALA A 161 -0.08 11.27 -2.08
CA ALA A 161 1.13 11.37 -1.27
C ALA A 161 1.98 12.59 -1.69
N VAL A 162 2.37 13.42 -0.72
CA VAL A 162 3.35 14.48 -0.88
C VAL A 162 4.76 13.89 -0.90
N GLY A 163 5.05 12.98 0.02
CA GLY A 163 6.35 12.36 0.15
C GLY A 163 6.52 11.63 1.48
N VAL A 164 7.75 11.17 1.73
CA VAL A 164 8.09 10.38 2.91
C VAL A 164 9.34 10.94 3.59
N HIS A 165 9.32 10.99 4.92
CA HIS A 165 10.45 11.41 5.76
C HIS A 165 10.89 10.26 6.65
N LEU A 166 12.16 9.93 6.59
CA LEU A 166 12.75 8.85 7.37
C LEU A 166 13.63 9.42 8.48
N PHE A 167 13.64 8.75 9.64
CA PHE A 167 14.49 9.09 10.77
C PHE A 167 14.99 7.83 11.45
N LEU A 168 16.27 7.78 11.84
CA LEU A 168 16.77 6.74 12.74
C LEU A 168 16.68 7.21 14.19
N ARG A 169 15.80 6.61 14.99
CA ARG A 169 15.60 6.98 16.40
C ARG A 169 15.57 5.73 17.25
N ASP A 170 16.27 5.76 18.37
CA ASP A 170 16.34 4.64 19.33
C ASP A 170 16.70 3.30 18.66
N GLY A 171 17.56 3.36 17.64
CA GLY A 171 18.01 2.18 16.89
C GLY A 171 17.03 1.62 15.86
N ALA A 172 15.88 2.28 15.61
CA ALA A 172 14.88 1.83 14.65
C ALA A 172 14.52 2.92 13.62
N LEU A 173 14.14 2.51 12.42
CA LEU A 173 13.72 3.43 11.36
C LEU A 173 12.27 3.89 11.58
N VAL A 174 12.09 5.15 11.95
CA VAL A 174 10.80 5.84 11.95
C VAL A 174 10.48 6.33 10.55
N TRP A 175 9.27 6.08 10.08
CA TRP A 175 8.77 6.49 8.77
C TRP A 175 7.59 7.43 8.92
N LEU A 176 7.62 8.57 8.25
CA LEU A 176 6.49 9.50 8.14
C LEU A 176 6.04 9.58 6.68
N THR A 177 4.82 9.14 6.41
CA THR A 177 4.12 9.44 5.15
C THR A 177 3.34 10.73 5.30
N VAL A 178 3.55 11.67 4.38
CA VAL A 178 2.79 12.91 4.29
C VAL A 178 1.86 12.82 3.08
N MET A 179 0.55 12.84 3.33
CA MET A 179 -0.50 12.85 2.33
C MET A 179 -1.11 14.25 2.26
N ARG A 180 -1.39 14.76 1.06
CA ARG A 180 -2.24 15.96 0.91
C ARG A 180 -3.71 15.64 1.16
N ALA A 181 -4.13 14.43 0.82
CA ALA A 181 -5.48 13.92 0.95
C ALA A 181 -5.42 12.40 1.09
N GLN A 182 -6.26 11.82 1.94
CA GLN A 182 -6.38 10.38 2.16
C GLN A 182 -7.86 10.01 2.14
N GLN A 183 -8.24 9.13 1.22
CA GLN A 183 -9.54 8.48 1.30
C GLN A 183 -9.44 7.38 2.37
N ALA A 184 -10.03 7.66 3.53
CA ALA A 184 -9.90 6.94 4.77
C ALA A 184 -10.43 5.51 4.69
N LEU A 185 -11.55 5.28 4.00
CA LEU A 185 -12.26 3.99 4.03
C LEU A 185 -11.67 2.97 3.05
N THR A 186 -11.64 3.28 1.75
CA THR A 186 -11.34 2.25 0.73
C THR A 186 -9.93 2.30 0.17
N VAL A 187 -9.17 3.36 0.44
CA VAL A 187 -7.81 3.54 -0.11
C VAL A 187 -6.73 3.42 0.96
N LEU A 188 -6.96 3.96 2.17
CA LEU A 188 -5.98 3.90 3.27
C LEU A 188 -5.46 2.48 3.57
N PRO A 189 -6.27 1.41 3.56
CA PRO A 189 -5.74 0.06 3.77
C PRO A 189 -4.62 -0.33 2.80
N TYR A 190 -4.70 0.12 1.55
CA TYR A 190 -3.69 -0.17 0.53
C TYR A 190 -2.47 0.76 0.65
N ASP A 191 -2.69 2.05 0.91
CA ASP A 191 -1.60 3.02 1.10
C ASP A 191 -0.77 2.66 2.35
N ALA A 192 -1.44 2.29 3.44
CA ALA A 192 -0.81 1.89 4.69
C ALA A 192 0.05 0.63 4.49
N PHE A 193 -0.51 -0.40 3.85
CA PHE A 193 0.25 -1.61 3.48
C PHE A 193 1.50 -1.28 2.67
N LEU A 194 1.33 -0.46 1.61
CA LEU A 194 2.41 -0.07 0.73
C LEU A 194 3.54 0.65 1.48
N PHE A 195 3.22 1.71 2.23
CA PHE A 195 4.24 2.52 2.89
C PHE A 195 4.89 1.80 4.09
N MET A 196 4.16 0.97 4.83
CA MET A 196 4.78 0.13 5.87
C MET A 196 5.66 -0.98 5.26
N GLY A 197 5.30 -1.52 4.10
CA GLY A 197 6.17 -2.42 3.34
C GLY A 197 7.46 -1.73 2.87
N MET A 198 7.34 -0.53 2.30
CA MET A 198 8.51 0.27 1.89
C MET A 198 9.37 0.70 3.07
N GLN A 199 8.76 1.00 4.23
CA GLN A 199 9.49 1.27 5.48
C GLN A 199 10.32 0.06 5.90
N GLN A 200 9.73 -1.13 5.89
CA GLN A 200 10.42 -2.36 6.26
C GLN A 200 11.60 -2.65 5.33
N TYR A 201 11.42 -2.45 4.01
CA TYR A 201 12.51 -2.54 3.05
C TYR A 201 13.63 -1.53 3.36
N ALA A 202 13.30 -0.25 3.56
CA ALA A 202 14.28 0.79 3.89
C ALA A 202 15.00 0.55 5.22
N ALA A 203 14.32 -0.01 6.23
CA ALA A 203 14.92 -0.37 7.51
C ALA A 203 15.93 -1.52 7.34
N GLY A 204 15.56 -2.53 6.54
CA GLY A 204 16.44 -3.64 6.18
C GLY A 204 17.69 -3.18 5.42
N LEU A 205 17.57 -2.22 4.50
CA LEU A 205 18.73 -1.62 3.81
C LEU A 205 19.71 -0.95 4.78
N LEU A 206 19.22 -0.37 5.89
CA LEU A 206 20.03 0.21 6.95
C LEU A 206 20.58 -0.82 7.96
N GLY A 207 20.12 -2.07 7.89
CA GLY A 207 20.45 -3.09 8.88
C GLY A 207 19.80 -2.85 10.26
N VAL A 208 18.66 -2.18 10.31
CA VAL A 208 17.95 -1.82 11.56
C VAL A 208 16.51 -2.31 11.58
N PRO A 209 15.87 -2.45 12.76
CA PRO A 209 14.44 -2.71 12.85
C PRO A 209 13.59 -1.58 12.25
N ALA A 210 12.44 -1.94 11.68
CA ALA A 210 11.40 -0.97 11.35
C ALA A 210 10.73 -0.49 12.65
N GLY A 211 10.78 0.82 12.90
CA GLY A 211 10.16 1.47 14.04
C GLY A 211 8.76 1.98 13.74
N ARG A 212 8.37 3.07 14.41
CA ARG A 212 7.04 3.68 14.26
C ARG A 212 6.77 4.14 12.83
N TYR A 213 5.59 3.79 12.32
CA TYR A 213 5.01 4.38 11.12
C TYR A 213 4.10 5.54 11.53
N ILE A 214 4.23 6.69 10.89
CA ILE A 214 3.42 7.88 11.13
C ILE A 214 2.72 8.22 9.82
N HIS A 215 1.41 8.32 9.87
CA HIS A 215 0.59 8.74 8.74
C HIS A 215 0.03 10.13 9.03
N GLN A 216 0.28 11.09 8.14
CA GLN A 216 -0.29 12.43 8.23
C GLN A 216 -1.04 12.74 6.95
N ALA A 217 -2.28 13.24 7.07
CA ALA A 217 -3.09 13.63 5.92
C ALA A 217 -3.63 15.04 6.07
N GLY A 218 -3.49 15.84 5.01
CA GLY A 218 -4.08 17.18 4.92
C GLY A 218 -5.61 17.12 5.03
N THR A 219 -6.24 16.30 4.19
CA THR A 219 -7.64 15.90 4.35
C THR A 219 -7.74 14.40 4.56
N PHE A 220 -8.59 13.97 5.49
CA PHE A 220 -8.84 12.55 5.80
C PHE A 220 -10.33 12.32 5.76
N HIS A 221 -10.81 11.58 4.76
CA HIS A 221 -12.21 11.65 4.37
C HIS A 221 -12.78 10.34 3.85
N PHE A 222 -14.11 10.18 3.90
CA PHE A 222 -14.85 9.20 3.12
C PHE A 222 -16.11 9.86 2.54
N TYR A 223 -16.69 9.27 1.48
CA TYR A 223 -17.87 9.85 0.82
C TYR A 223 -19.14 9.62 1.64
N GLU A 224 -20.12 10.51 1.55
CA GLU A 224 -21.34 10.44 2.37
C GLU A 224 -22.09 9.11 2.19
N ASN A 225 -22.15 8.59 0.96
CA ASN A 225 -22.76 7.30 0.66
C ASN A 225 -22.02 6.10 1.26
N GLU A 226 -20.82 6.30 1.81
CA GLU A 226 -20.02 5.30 2.51
C GLU A 226 -20.22 5.32 4.03
N THR A 227 -20.95 6.30 4.58
CA THR A 227 -21.16 6.49 6.03
C THR A 227 -21.68 5.22 6.72
N ALA A 228 -22.67 4.55 6.14
CA ALA A 228 -23.24 3.33 6.71
C ALA A 228 -22.23 2.17 6.73
N LEU A 229 -21.31 2.12 5.76
CA LEU A 229 -20.25 1.11 5.74
C LEU A 229 -19.16 1.43 6.76
N ALA A 230 -18.77 2.71 6.88
CA ALA A 230 -17.84 3.16 7.91
C ALA A 230 -18.38 2.82 9.31
N GLN A 231 -19.67 3.06 9.57
CA GLN A 231 -20.30 2.72 10.85
C GLN A 231 -20.23 1.22 11.15
N LYS A 232 -20.47 0.34 10.16
CA LYS A 232 -20.35 -1.11 10.36
C LYS A 232 -18.95 -1.54 10.79
N ILE A 233 -17.91 -0.95 10.21
CA ILE A 233 -16.52 -1.25 10.58
C ILE A 233 -16.19 -0.71 11.98
N VAL A 234 -16.80 0.40 12.37
CA VAL A 234 -16.62 0.96 13.72
C VAL A 234 -17.36 0.13 14.78
N ASP A 235 -18.59 -0.31 14.49
CA ASP A 235 -19.40 -1.14 15.37
C ASP A 235 -18.85 -2.57 15.51
N ASP A 236 -18.21 -3.07 14.46
CA ASP A 236 -17.51 -4.36 14.39
C ASP A 236 -16.05 -4.14 13.92
N PRO A 237 -15.17 -3.66 14.85
CA PRO A 237 -13.80 -3.26 14.56
C PRO A 237 -13.00 -4.25 13.73
N ALA A 238 -12.21 -3.72 12.79
CA ALA A 238 -11.30 -4.53 12.01
C ALA A 238 -10.26 -5.20 12.92
N LEU A 239 -9.97 -6.48 12.65
CA LEU A 239 -8.96 -7.23 13.38
C LEU A 239 -7.56 -6.97 12.78
N PRO A 240 -6.51 -6.87 13.60
CA PRO A 240 -5.15 -6.77 13.11
C PRO A 240 -4.70 -8.11 12.52
N ALA A 241 -3.99 -8.05 11.40
CA ALA A 241 -3.20 -9.17 10.90
C ALA A 241 -1.78 -8.69 10.57
N ALA A 242 -0.79 -9.51 10.91
CA ALA A 242 0.61 -9.24 10.66
C ALA A 242 1.16 -10.12 9.55
N LEU A 243 2.08 -9.56 8.76
CA LEU A 243 2.93 -10.32 7.86
C LEU A 243 4.27 -10.63 8.54
N PRO A 244 5.01 -11.65 8.09
CA PRO A 244 6.42 -11.78 8.44
C PRO A 244 7.16 -10.48 8.17
N ALA A 245 8.16 -10.13 8.98
CA ALA A 245 8.96 -8.93 8.74
C ALA A 245 9.84 -9.11 7.50
N PHE A 246 10.18 -8.01 6.81
CA PHE A 246 11.36 -8.04 5.93
C PHE A 246 12.61 -8.41 6.75
N PRO A 247 13.59 -9.10 6.15
CA PRO A 247 14.87 -9.33 6.81
C PRO A 247 15.54 -8.01 7.22
N THR A 248 16.18 -8.00 8.39
CA THR A 248 16.86 -6.83 8.96
C THR A 248 18.33 -6.73 8.55
N THR A 249 18.73 -7.43 7.48
CA THR A 249 20.04 -7.28 6.85
C THR A 249 19.90 -6.67 5.46
N PRO A 250 20.87 -5.86 4.98
CA PRO A 250 20.78 -5.25 3.66
C PRO A 250 20.60 -6.29 2.54
N GLU A 251 21.34 -7.40 2.59
CA GLU A 251 21.25 -8.48 1.60
C GLU A 251 19.88 -9.17 1.67
N GLY A 252 19.38 -9.46 2.86
CA GLY A 252 18.08 -10.12 3.03
C GLY A 252 16.92 -9.23 2.61
N ALA A 253 16.98 -7.93 2.88
CA ALA A 253 15.95 -6.98 2.45
C ALA A 253 15.90 -6.84 0.92
N ARG A 254 17.08 -6.79 0.27
CA ARG A 254 17.20 -6.79 -1.19
C ARG A 254 16.72 -8.12 -1.78
N GLU A 255 17.00 -9.25 -1.13
CA GLU A 255 16.48 -10.56 -1.53
C GLU A 255 14.95 -10.58 -1.48
N ALA A 256 14.33 -10.22 -0.35
CA ALA A 256 12.88 -10.22 -0.20
C ALA A 256 12.18 -9.32 -1.23
N ALA A 257 12.73 -8.13 -1.48
CA ALA A 257 12.22 -7.23 -2.51
C ALA A 257 12.34 -7.84 -3.92
N ARG A 258 13.49 -8.41 -4.26
CA ARG A 258 13.72 -9.07 -5.55
C ARG A 258 12.79 -10.26 -5.76
N GLU A 259 12.65 -11.11 -4.75
CA GLU A 259 11.73 -12.26 -4.79
C GLU A 259 10.29 -11.79 -5.00
N LEU A 260 9.83 -10.79 -4.25
CA LEU A 260 8.49 -10.24 -4.42
C LEU A 260 8.23 -9.75 -5.85
N VAL A 261 9.17 -9.00 -6.43
CA VAL A 261 9.08 -8.46 -7.79
C VAL A 261 9.10 -9.58 -8.84
N ASP A 262 9.99 -10.57 -8.70
CA ASP A 262 10.06 -11.73 -9.61
C ASP A 262 8.79 -12.58 -9.55
N LEU A 263 8.29 -12.85 -8.34
CA LEU A 263 7.06 -13.62 -8.11
C LEU A 263 5.86 -12.91 -8.73
N GLU A 264 5.68 -11.61 -8.46
CA GLU A 264 4.58 -10.83 -9.01
C GLU A 264 4.57 -10.87 -10.54
N SER A 265 5.69 -10.46 -11.15
CA SER A 265 5.79 -10.33 -12.61
C SER A 265 5.55 -11.67 -13.30
N ARG A 266 6.25 -12.73 -12.86
CA ARG A 266 6.15 -14.05 -13.49
C ARG A 266 4.79 -14.71 -13.29
N LEU A 267 4.15 -14.56 -12.13
CA LEU A 267 2.81 -15.12 -11.90
C LEU A 267 1.75 -14.37 -12.70
N ARG A 268 1.82 -13.04 -12.76
CA ARG A 268 0.90 -12.22 -13.56
C ARG A 268 1.04 -12.53 -15.04
N GLU A 269 2.25 -12.54 -15.57
CA GLU A 269 2.53 -12.79 -16.98
C GLU A 269 2.17 -14.23 -17.39
N ALA A 270 2.48 -15.23 -16.55
CA ALA A 270 2.09 -16.61 -16.80
C ALA A 270 0.56 -16.76 -16.83
N ALA A 271 -0.17 -16.15 -15.88
CA ALA A 271 -1.63 -16.19 -15.87
C ALA A 271 -2.23 -15.53 -17.12
N GLN A 272 -1.70 -14.37 -17.54
CA GLN A 272 -2.12 -13.68 -18.77
C GLN A 272 -1.83 -14.51 -20.03
N ALA A 273 -0.72 -15.24 -20.06
CA ALA A 273 -0.33 -16.12 -21.14
C ALA A 273 -1.01 -17.51 -21.10
N GLN A 274 -1.85 -17.78 -20.09
CA GLN A 274 -2.45 -19.10 -19.85
C GLN A 274 -1.40 -20.22 -19.64
N ASP A 275 -0.25 -19.88 -19.08
CA ASP A 275 0.85 -20.80 -18.76
C ASP A 275 0.72 -21.37 -17.34
N THR A 276 -0.13 -22.39 -17.21
CA THR A 276 -0.33 -23.11 -15.95
C THR A 276 0.95 -23.76 -15.43
N ALA A 277 1.85 -24.23 -16.31
CA ALA A 277 3.06 -24.93 -15.90
C ALA A 277 4.02 -24.02 -15.13
N THR A 278 4.14 -22.75 -15.54
CA THR A 278 4.91 -21.76 -14.78
C THR A 278 4.26 -21.43 -13.44
N VAL A 279 2.93 -21.30 -13.39
CA VAL A 279 2.20 -21.07 -12.13
C VAL A 279 2.40 -22.24 -11.16
N ASP A 280 2.24 -23.48 -11.62
CA ASP A 280 2.45 -24.70 -10.82
C ASP A 280 3.87 -24.78 -10.26
N LYS A 281 4.88 -24.48 -11.09
CA LYS A 281 6.28 -24.49 -10.67
C LYS A 281 6.55 -23.48 -9.55
N ILE A 282 6.01 -22.26 -9.68
CA ILE A 282 6.15 -21.22 -8.65
C ILE A 282 5.34 -21.60 -7.40
N ALA A 283 4.12 -22.09 -7.54
CA ALA A 283 3.26 -22.53 -6.44
C ALA A 283 3.88 -23.68 -5.62
N ALA A 284 4.65 -24.57 -6.26
CA ALA A 284 5.29 -25.71 -5.60
C ALA A 284 6.63 -25.38 -4.90
N THR A 285 7.22 -24.21 -5.16
CA THR A 285 8.58 -23.86 -4.70
C THR A 285 8.51 -22.74 -3.68
N PRO A 286 8.73 -23.00 -2.37
CA PRO A 286 8.76 -21.94 -1.36
C PRO A 286 9.78 -20.86 -1.70
N ALA A 287 9.45 -19.62 -1.34
CA ALA A 287 10.41 -18.51 -1.45
C ALA A 287 11.50 -18.64 -0.36
N VAL A 288 12.60 -17.94 -0.53
CA VAL A 288 13.74 -17.92 0.40
C VAL A 288 13.38 -17.17 1.67
N THR A 289 12.71 -16.03 1.54
CA THR A 289 12.29 -15.20 2.68
C THR A 289 10.84 -15.48 3.06
N ASP A 290 10.54 -15.46 4.37
CA ASP A 290 9.20 -15.70 4.89
C ASP A 290 8.16 -14.70 4.32
N PHE A 291 8.53 -13.42 4.19
CA PHE A 291 7.67 -12.41 3.59
C PHE A 291 7.33 -12.76 2.12
N ALA A 292 8.34 -13.12 1.33
CA ALA A 292 8.14 -13.50 -0.07
C ALA A 292 7.37 -14.81 -0.20
N ASP A 293 7.48 -15.74 0.76
CA ASP A 293 6.75 -17.01 0.70
C ASP A 293 5.24 -16.81 0.96
N VAL A 294 4.88 -15.88 1.84
CA VAL A 294 3.48 -15.46 2.01
C VAL A 294 2.97 -14.74 0.76
N ALA A 295 3.78 -13.86 0.16
CA ALA A 295 3.45 -13.21 -1.11
C ALA A 295 3.25 -14.23 -2.23
N ARG A 296 4.14 -15.22 -2.36
CA ARG A 296 4.04 -16.33 -3.31
C ARG A 296 2.72 -17.08 -3.14
N ALA A 297 2.36 -17.47 -1.91
CA ALA A 297 1.12 -18.19 -1.64
C ALA A 297 -0.11 -17.38 -2.06
N CYS A 298 -0.15 -16.08 -1.73
CA CYS A 298 -1.22 -15.17 -2.12
C CYS A 298 -1.30 -14.98 -3.65
N LEU A 299 -0.20 -14.59 -4.28
CA LEU A 299 -0.14 -14.26 -5.70
C LEU A 299 -0.36 -15.48 -6.60
N ALA A 300 0.15 -16.65 -6.22
CA ALA A 300 -0.05 -17.88 -6.99
C ALA A 300 -1.52 -18.37 -6.88
N THR A 301 -2.13 -18.27 -5.70
CA THR A 301 -3.56 -18.54 -5.54
C THR A 301 -4.39 -17.60 -6.42
N HIS A 302 -4.05 -16.30 -6.44
CA HIS A 302 -4.70 -15.34 -7.35
C HIS A 302 -4.49 -15.69 -8.83
N ALA A 303 -3.29 -16.10 -9.22
CA ALA A 303 -2.98 -16.51 -10.60
C ALA A 303 -3.83 -17.72 -11.03
N TYR A 304 -4.05 -18.71 -10.16
CA TYR A 304 -4.98 -19.82 -10.45
C TYR A 304 -6.40 -19.32 -10.73
N ARG A 305 -6.91 -18.35 -9.96
CA ARG A 305 -8.24 -17.75 -10.23
C ARG A 305 -8.31 -17.08 -11.59
N LYS A 306 -7.22 -16.46 -12.04
CA LYS A 306 -7.12 -15.86 -13.38
C LYS A 306 -7.01 -16.89 -14.50
N LEU A 307 -6.54 -18.10 -14.20
CA LEU A 307 -6.56 -19.26 -15.10
C LEU A 307 -7.90 -20.03 -15.08
N GLY A 308 -8.88 -19.58 -14.29
CA GLY A 308 -10.18 -20.25 -14.15
C GLY A 308 -10.18 -21.48 -13.23
N ASP A 309 -9.06 -21.76 -12.57
CA ASP A 309 -8.99 -22.75 -11.49
C ASP A 309 -9.50 -22.09 -10.20
N THR A 310 -10.53 -22.67 -9.58
CA THR A 310 -11.14 -22.18 -8.33
C THR A 310 -10.85 -23.08 -7.12
N THR A 311 -10.07 -24.15 -7.28
CA THR A 311 -9.82 -25.16 -6.24
C THR A 311 -8.39 -25.15 -5.74
N SER A 312 -7.42 -24.79 -6.59
CA SER A 312 -6.02 -24.72 -6.20
C SER A 312 -5.80 -23.62 -5.15
N LEU A 313 -5.19 -23.99 -4.03
CA LEU A 313 -4.85 -23.11 -2.92
C LEU A 313 -3.38 -23.31 -2.57
N VAL A 314 -2.61 -22.24 -2.61
CA VAL A 314 -1.21 -22.24 -2.23
C VAL A 314 -1.09 -21.74 -0.81
N THR A 315 -0.33 -22.44 0.02
CA THR A 315 -0.13 -22.09 1.44
C THR A 315 1.31 -21.73 1.71
N SER A 316 1.52 -20.96 2.78
CA SER A 316 2.84 -20.63 3.35
C SER A 316 2.83 -21.00 4.82
N ARG A 317 3.95 -21.56 5.30
CA ARG A 317 4.12 -21.86 6.74
C ARG A 317 4.40 -20.61 7.57
N ALA A 318 4.81 -19.53 6.92
CA ALA A 318 5.06 -18.24 7.55
C ALA A 318 3.80 -17.37 7.67
N ALA A 319 2.68 -17.77 7.04
CA ALA A 319 1.42 -17.07 7.18
C ALA A 319 0.77 -17.35 8.53
N GLU A 320 0.52 -16.30 9.30
CA GLU A 320 -0.35 -16.38 10.48
C GLU A 320 -1.79 -16.74 10.09
N PRO A 321 -2.62 -17.27 11.01
CA PRO A 321 -3.97 -17.76 10.69
C PRO A 321 -4.84 -16.76 9.92
N ALA A 322 -4.88 -15.49 10.36
CA ALA A 322 -5.68 -14.46 9.70
C ALA A 322 -5.23 -14.19 8.26
N VAL A 323 -3.92 -14.26 7.98
CA VAL A 323 -3.37 -14.09 6.63
C VAL A 323 -3.65 -15.33 5.77
N ALA A 324 -3.55 -16.53 6.34
CA ALA A 324 -3.90 -17.76 5.65
C ALA A 324 -5.41 -17.80 5.26
N GLU A 325 -6.28 -17.27 6.12
CA GLU A 325 -7.71 -17.09 5.83
C GLU A 325 -7.92 -16.10 4.68
N LEU A 326 -7.22 -14.95 4.67
CA LEU A 326 -7.27 -14.00 3.56
C LEU A 326 -6.83 -14.63 2.23
N ILE A 327 -5.77 -15.44 2.23
CA ILE A 327 -5.31 -16.15 1.03
C ILE A 327 -6.36 -17.17 0.56
N SER A 328 -6.99 -17.87 1.50
CA SER A 328 -8.03 -18.86 1.20
C SER A 328 -9.32 -18.23 0.64
N ALA A 329 -9.54 -16.94 0.88
CA ALA A 329 -10.69 -16.18 0.42
C ALA A 329 -10.52 -15.57 -1.00
N ILE A 330 -9.36 -15.75 -1.65
CA ILE A 330 -9.06 -15.29 -3.02
C ILE A 330 -9.75 -16.16 -4.08
#